data_AF-A0A4R4XCY6-F1
#
_entry.id   AF-A0A4R4XCY6-F1
#
_cell.length_a   1.000
_cell.length_b   1.000
_cell.length_c   1.000
_cell.angle_alpha   90.00
_cell.angle_beta   90.00
_cell.angle_gamma   90.00
#
_symmetry.space_group_name_H-M   'P 1'
#
loop_
_entity.id
_entity.type
_entity.pdbx_description
1 polymer ?
#
loop_
_entity_poly.entity_id
_entity_poly.type
_entity_poly.pdbx_seq_one_letter_code
_entity_poly.pdbx_strand_id
1 'polypeptide(L)'
;MTLRDDRPEIVAIPAGVTAGYAVFDRSTGRFVQQHNADHRFRSASVVKLLIALDYLWDRAPEYDVPAADRARLDVMLRSSDDDAASYYWDELGGATIVDRMVRRLGLTHTAGPPATHPGFWGYVAITAADTVRIYRYLLDGAPAPVRTLVMGLLHRPTRLGTDGFDQFFGIASACPEDFSIKQGWSGFLGSSGYGSDRVEPRDSAVDLRSDALHTTGTAGPADRTVVALYTLHPPGTPYEKAYAEVTRMTESLTVPGVRDRR
;
A
#
# COMPACT_ATOMS: atom_id res chain seq x y z
N MET A 1 -29.60 21.03 -21.27
CA MET A 1 -28.98 19.78 -20.79
C MET A 1 -27.65 19.64 -21.51
N THR A 2 -26.62 20.31 -20.99
CA THR A 2 -25.27 20.28 -21.55
C THR A 2 -24.60 19.02 -21.04
N LEU A 3 -24.25 18.13 -21.97
CA LEU A 3 -23.37 16.99 -21.72
C LEU A 3 -22.09 17.55 -21.08
N ARG A 4 -21.86 17.23 -19.80
CA ARG A 4 -20.54 17.44 -19.21
C ARG A 4 -19.62 16.48 -19.95
N ASP A 5 -18.63 17.08 -20.59
CA ASP A 5 -17.47 16.44 -21.18
C ASP A 5 -16.83 15.52 -20.14
N ASP A 6 -16.97 14.19 -20.30
CA ASP A 6 -16.41 13.13 -19.43
C ASP A 6 -14.87 13.08 -19.57
N ARG A 7 -14.20 14.22 -19.41
CA ARG A 7 -12.74 14.23 -19.25
C ARG A 7 -12.44 13.81 -17.81
N PRO A 8 -11.65 12.75 -17.59
CA PRO A 8 -11.22 12.39 -16.25
C PRO A 8 -10.52 13.59 -15.62
N GLU A 9 -10.87 13.89 -14.38
CA GLU A 9 -10.28 14.99 -13.62
C GLU A 9 -8.76 14.78 -13.54
N ILE A 10 -7.99 15.80 -13.93
CA ILE A 10 -6.53 15.70 -13.96
C ILE A 10 -6.03 15.83 -12.52
N VAL A 11 -5.47 14.75 -11.98
CA VAL A 11 -4.77 14.80 -10.69
C VAL A 11 -3.51 15.67 -10.87
N ALA A 12 -3.46 16.80 -10.16
CA ALA A 12 -2.29 17.66 -10.16
C ALA A 12 -1.17 17.04 -9.31
N ILE A 13 -0.10 16.58 -9.96
CA ILE A 13 1.09 16.06 -9.27
C ILE A 13 2.00 17.25 -8.93
N PRO A 14 2.38 17.45 -7.65
CA PRO A 14 3.26 18.56 -7.26
C PRO A 14 4.62 18.51 -7.98
N ALA A 15 5.22 19.67 -8.23
CA ALA A 15 6.53 19.75 -8.88
C ALA A 15 7.60 18.98 -8.09
N GLY A 16 8.35 18.12 -8.78
CA GLY A 16 9.39 17.28 -8.19
C GLY A 16 8.89 16.01 -7.50
N VAL A 17 7.57 15.78 -7.45
CA VAL A 17 6.99 14.52 -6.97
C VAL A 17 6.81 13.57 -8.14
N THR A 18 7.30 12.33 -8.00
CA THR A 18 6.92 11.23 -8.89
C THR A 18 5.71 10.54 -8.29
N ALA A 19 4.64 10.34 -9.07
CA ALA A 19 3.45 9.64 -8.61
C ALA A 19 3.05 8.52 -9.58
N GLY A 20 2.42 7.49 -9.01
CA GLY A 20 1.76 6.43 -9.74
C GLY A 20 0.50 6.02 -8.99
N TYR A 21 -0.62 5.93 -9.70
CA TYR A 21 -1.89 5.56 -9.09
C TYR A 21 -2.75 4.70 -9.99
N ALA A 22 -3.63 3.94 -9.33
CA ALA A 22 -4.66 3.15 -9.95
C ALA A 22 -5.91 3.14 -9.06
N VAL A 23 -7.06 3.43 -9.68
CA VAL A 23 -8.38 3.36 -9.05
C VAL A 23 -9.20 2.32 -9.78
N PHE A 24 -9.69 1.31 -9.06
CA PHE A 24 -10.43 0.19 -9.62
C PHE A 24 -11.81 0.07 -8.96
N ASP A 25 -12.87 0.18 -9.77
CA ASP A 25 -14.24 -0.03 -9.31
C ASP A 25 -14.60 -1.51 -9.43
N ARG A 26 -14.74 -2.19 -8.30
CA ARG A 26 -15.08 -3.62 -8.25
C ARG A 26 -16.48 -3.90 -8.79
N SER A 27 -17.41 -2.96 -8.69
CA SER A 27 -18.78 -3.16 -9.19
C SER A 27 -18.84 -3.26 -10.71
N THR A 28 -17.95 -2.55 -11.41
CA THR A 28 -17.86 -2.58 -12.88
C THR A 28 -16.72 -3.46 -13.38
N GLY A 29 -15.80 -3.88 -12.50
CA GLY A 29 -14.62 -4.66 -12.84
C GLY A 29 -13.58 -3.89 -13.67
N ARG A 30 -13.59 -2.54 -13.59
CA ARG A 30 -12.78 -1.67 -14.45
C ARG A 30 -11.91 -0.71 -13.65
N PHE A 31 -10.73 -0.42 -14.19
CA PHE A 31 -9.98 0.75 -13.78
C PHE A 31 -10.72 2.01 -14.21
N VAL A 32 -10.96 2.91 -13.26
CA VAL A 32 -11.62 4.21 -13.47
C VAL A 32 -10.58 5.27 -13.79
N GLN A 33 -9.41 5.19 -13.16
CA GLN A 33 -8.33 6.15 -13.34
C GLN A 33 -6.97 5.47 -13.13
N GLN A 34 -6.00 5.81 -13.96
CA GLN A 34 -4.63 5.28 -13.87
C GLN A 34 -3.61 6.31 -14.34
N HIS A 35 -2.46 6.33 -13.69
CA HIS A 35 -1.28 7.10 -14.10
C HIS A 35 -0.04 6.37 -13.61
N ASN A 36 0.94 6.13 -14.49
CA ASN A 36 2.16 5.39 -14.15
C ASN A 36 1.88 4.10 -13.34
N ALA A 37 0.79 3.40 -13.68
CA ALA A 37 0.27 2.31 -12.84
C ALA A 37 1.22 1.11 -12.74
N ASP A 38 2.10 0.94 -13.74
CA ASP A 38 3.16 -0.08 -13.78
C ASP A 38 4.55 0.45 -13.38
N HIS A 39 4.65 1.72 -12.96
CA HIS A 39 5.91 2.25 -12.42
C HIS A 39 6.22 1.60 -11.08
N ARG A 40 7.49 1.18 -10.90
CA ARG A 40 7.97 0.53 -9.68
C ARG A 40 8.35 1.56 -8.63
N PHE A 41 7.68 1.46 -7.50
CA PHE A 41 8.00 2.19 -6.27
C PHE A 41 8.60 1.20 -5.27
N ARG A 42 9.45 1.69 -4.36
CA ARG A 42 9.72 0.91 -3.15
C ARG A 42 8.43 0.83 -2.34
N SER A 43 8.06 -0.35 -1.86
CA SER A 43 6.76 -0.58 -1.23
C SER A 43 6.60 0.12 0.11
N ALA A 44 7.71 0.36 0.81
CA ALA A 44 7.71 0.59 2.24
C ALA A 44 6.81 -0.46 2.92
N SER A 45 5.99 -0.04 3.88
CA SER A 45 5.09 -0.91 4.63
C SER A 45 3.93 -1.53 3.85
N VAL A 46 3.72 -1.22 2.56
CA VAL A 46 2.66 -1.88 1.77
C VAL A 46 2.94 -3.37 1.54
N VAL A 47 4.22 -3.78 1.51
CA VAL A 47 4.63 -5.20 1.38
C VAL A 47 4.08 -6.08 2.51
N LYS A 48 3.69 -5.52 3.66
CA LYS A 48 3.09 -6.26 4.77
C LYS A 48 1.79 -6.97 4.35
N LEU A 49 1.13 -6.53 3.28
CA LEU A 49 0.03 -7.27 2.65
C LEU A 49 0.49 -8.61 2.06
N LEU A 50 1.64 -8.63 1.37
CA LEU A 50 2.23 -9.84 0.80
C LEU A 50 2.73 -10.78 1.90
N ILE A 51 3.34 -10.23 2.95
CA ILE A 51 3.81 -11.00 4.11
C ILE A 51 2.62 -11.68 4.81
N ALA A 52 1.55 -10.94 5.09
CA ALA A 52 0.34 -11.50 5.71
C ALA A 52 -0.33 -12.55 4.82
N LEU A 53 -0.43 -12.31 3.51
CA LEU A 53 -0.98 -13.27 2.56
C LEU A 53 -0.14 -14.54 2.45
N ASP A 54 1.18 -14.44 2.41
CA ASP A 54 2.06 -15.60 2.35
C ASP A 54 1.96 -16.44 3.62
N TYR A 55 1.94 -15.79 4.79
CA TYR A 55 1.62 -16.46 6.04
C TYR A 55 0.25 -17.15 5.96
N LEU A 56 -0.77 -16.61 5.31
CA LEU A 56 -2.12 -17.21 5.31
C LEU A 56 -2.38 -18.21 4.16
N TRP A 57 -1.53 -18.29 3.15
CA TRP A 57 -1.90 -18.82 1.83
C TRP A 57 -2.35 -20.30 1.80
N ASP A 58 -1.58 -21.21 2.39
CA ASP A 58 -1.86 -22.66 2.36
C ASP A 58 -2.50 -23.19 3.63
N ARG A 59 -3.08 -22.29 4.44
CA ARG A 59 -3.75 -22.67 5.67
C ARG A 59 -5.20 -23.04 5.36
N ALA A 60 -5.65 -24.19 5.86
CA ALA A 60 -7.02 -24.63 5.71
C ALA A 60 -8.00 -23.57 6.26
N PRO A 61 -9.24 -23.49 5.76
CA PRO A 61 -10.24 -22.54 6.28
C PRO A 61 -10.45 -22.63 7.80
N GLU A 62 -10.24 -23.81 8.38
CA GLU A 62 -10.35 -24.10 9.82
C GLU A 62 -9.04 -23.84 10.60
N TYR A 63 -7.98 -23.39 9.93
CA TYR A 63 -6.71 -23.09 10.58
C TYR A 63 -6.89 -22.00 11.62
N ASP A 64 -6.68 -22.39 12.87
CA ASP A 64 -6.72 -21.45 13.97
C ASP A 64 -5.37 -20.73 14.08
N VAL A 65 -5.33 -19.48 13.60
CA VAL A 65 -4.12 -18.64 13.68
C VAL A 65 -3.67 -18.54 15.13
N PRO A 66 -2.46 -18.99 15.52
CA PRO A 66 -2.00 -18.93 16.90
C PRO A 66 -2.17 -17.53 17.52
N ALA A 67 -2.45 -17.46 18.83
CA ALA A 67 -2.71 -16.17 19.50
C ALA A 67 -1.57 -15.16 19.32
N ALA A 68 -0.32 -15.62 19.36
CA ALA A 68 0.85 -14.78 19.11
C ALA A 68 0.87 -14.23 17.67
N ASP A 69 0.52 -15.05 16.69
CA ASP A 69 0.46 -14.62 15.28
C ASP A 69 -0.71 -13.67 15.03
N ARG A 70 -1.86 -13.89 15.68
CA ARG A 70 -2.99 -12.95 15.64
C ARG A 70 -2.59 -11.58 16.19
N ALA A 71 -1.93 -11.53 17.34
CA ALA A 71 -1.44 -10.29 17.93
C ALA A 71 -0.43 -9.59 17.01
N ARG A 72 0.47 -10.36 16.40
CA ARG A 72 1.49 -9.84 15.47
C ARG A 72 0.88 -9.30 14.17
N LEU A 73 -0.08 -10.03 13.57
CA LEU A 73 -0.81 -9.57 12.40
C LEU A 73 -1.62 -8.30 12.69
N ASP A 74 -2.24 -8.20 13.88
CA ASP A 74 -3.01 -7.03 14.29
C ASP A 74 -2.14 -5.76 14.29
N VAL A 75 -1.01 -5.77 15.01
CA VAL A 75 -0.11 -4.60 15.08
C VAL A 75 0.58 -4.32 13.74
N MET A 76 0.95 -5.35 12.98
CA MET A 76 1.60 -5.20 11.67
C MET A 76 0.68 -4.53 10.65
N LEU A 77 -0.61 -4.89 10.62
CA LEU A 77 -1.54 -4.37 9.61
C LEU A 77 -2.18 -3.06 10.05
N ARG A 78 -2.50 -2.88 11.34
CA ARG A 78 -3.20 -1.68 11.85
C ARG A 78 -2.26 -0.54 12.19
N SER A 79 -1.12 -0.86 12.80
CA SER A 79 -0.13 0.10 13.30
C SER A 79 1.18 0.04 12.52
N SER A 80 1.22 -0.73 11.44
CA SER A 80 2.37 -0.83 10.55
C SER A 80 3.66 -1.27 11.25
N ASP A 81 3.56 -2.08 12.30
CA ASP A 81 4.71 -2.46 13.11
C ASP A 81 5.82 -3.18 12.32
N ASP A 82 7.07 -2.75 12.52
CA ASP A 82 8.24 -3.22 11.77
C ASP A 82 8.86 -4.48 12.37
N ASP A 83 8.83 -4.64 13.69
CA ASP A 83 9.32 -5.85 14.37
C ASP A 83 8.42 -7.04 13.99
N ALA A 84 7.11 -6.82 13.95
CA ALA A 84 6.14 -7.80 13.49
C ALA A 84 6.37 -8.24 12.04
N ALA A 85 6.68 -7.30 11.15
CA ALA A 85 6.98 -7.62 9.75
C ALA A 85 8.32 -8.32 9.59
N SER A 86 9.34 -7.87 10.31
CA SER A 86 10.68 -8.46 10.27
C SER A 86 10.67 -9.89 10.81
N TYR A 87 9.89 -10.16 11.87
CA TYR A 87 9.65 -11.53 12.33
C TYR A 87 9.15 -12.44 11.21
N TYR A 88 8.07 -12.05 10.52
CA TYR A 88 7.54 -12.90 9.44
C TYR A 88 8.46 -12.94 8.22
N TRP A 89 9.18 -11.85 7.94
CA TRP A 89 10.17 -11.83 6.88
C TRP A 89 11.25 -12.89 7.14
N ASP A 90 11.81 -12.92 8.34
CA ASP A 90 12.88 -13.86 8.70
C ASP A 90 12.35 -15.31 8.76
N GLU A 91 11.22 -15.53 9.43
CA GLU A 91 10.63 -16.86 9.61
C GLU A 91 10.13 -17.49 8.31
N LEU A 92 9.69 -16.69 7.34
CA LEU A 92 9.13 -17.17 6.07
C LEU A 92 10.15 -17.12 4.91
N GLY A 93 11.43 -16.92 5.21
CA GLY A 93 12.52 -17.04 4.22
C GLY A 93 12.76 -15.80 3.36
N GLY A 94 12.47 -14.62 3.91
CA GLY A 94 12.82 -13.31 3.37
C GLY A 94 12.21 -13.04 1.99
N ALA A 95 13.06 -12.66 1.03
CA ALA A 95 12.63 -12.30 -0.33
C ALA A 95 11.84 -13.42 -1.05
N THR A 96 11.96 -14.68 -0.62
CA THR A 96 11.18 -15.79 -1.19
C THR A 96 9.68 -15.66 -0.96
N ILE A 97 9.24 -14.89 0.05
CA ILE A 97 7.85 -14.46 0.25
C ILE A 97 7.34 -13.77 -1.01
N VAL A 98 8.14 -12.85 -1.55
CA VAL A 98 7.78 -12.05 -2.72
C VAL A 98 7.66 -12.95 -3.95
N ASP A 99 8.61 -13.87 -4.16
CA ASP A 99 8.57 -14.82 -5.29
C ASP A 99 7.34 -15.74 -5.25
N ARG A 100 6.93 -16.19 -4.06
CA ARG A 100 5.69 -16.97 -3.89
C ARG A 100 4.48 -16.12 -4.23
N MET A 101 4.38 -14.92 -3.66
CA MET A 101 3.23 -14.03 -3.88
C MET A 101 3.13 -13.53 -5.31
N VAL A 102 4.24 -13.20 -5.97
CA VAL A 102 4.29 -12.82 -7.39
C VAL A 102 3.64 -13.90 -8.26
N ARG A 103 4.03 -15.17 -8.07
CA ARG A 103 3.46 -16.30 -8.82
C ARG A 103 2.00 -16.54 -8.49
N ARG A 104 1.65 -16.52 -7.20
CA ARG A 104 0.31 -16.83 -6.69
C ARG A 104 -0.75 -15.80 -7.07
N LEU A 105 -0.37 -14.53 -7.08
CA LEU A 105 -1.26 -13.40 -7.37
C LEU A 105 -1.15 -12.91 -8.83
N GLY A 106 -0.20 -13.44 -9.61
CA GLY A 106 0.07 -12.97 -10.96
C GLY A 106 0.55 -11.52 -11.00
N LEU A 107 1.39 -11.12 -10.05
CA LEU A 107 1.99 -9.79 -10.02
C LEU A 107 3.05 -9.70 -11.13
N THR A 108 3.03 -8.61 -11.89
CA THR A 108 3.82 -8.53 -13.14
C THR A 108 5.05 -7.66 -13.03
N HIS A 109 5.05 -6.75 -12.06
CA HIS A 109 6.10 -5.78 -11.85
C HIS A 109 6.65 -5.81 -10.42
N THR A 110 5.94 -6.42 -9.46
CA THR A 110 6.48 -6.67 -8.11
C THR A 110 7.72 -7.55 -8.15
N ALA A 111 8.75 -7.17 -7.40
CA ALA A 111 10.00 -7.91 -7.29
C ALA A 111 10.61 -7.74 -5.90
N GLY A 112 11.44 -8.70 -5.49
CA GLY A 112 12.18 -8.63 -4.22
C GLY A 112 13.03 -7.35 -4.09
N PRO A 113 13.52 -7.03 -2.89
CA PRO A 113 14.37 -5.87 -2.68
C PRO A 113 15.66 -5.97 -3.50
N PRO A 114 16.37 -4.86 -3.74
CA PRO A 114 17.65 -4.87 -4.42
C PRO A 114 18.62 -5.89 -3.78
N ALA A 115 19.43 -6.57 -4.61
CA ALA A 115 20.36 -7.59 -4.12
C ALA A 115 21.39 -7.05 -3.11
N THR A 116 21.62 -5.74 -3.10
CA THR A 116 22.45 -5.04 -2.11
C THR A 116 21.77 -4.84 -0.75
N HIS A 117 20.46 -5.04 -0.67
CA HIS A 117 19.63 -4.85 0.53
C HIS A 117 18.65 -6.01 0.75
N PRO A 118 19.11 -7.28 0.76
CA PRO A 118 18.23 -8.45 0.74
C PRO A 118 17.34 -8.58 1.99
N GLY A 119 17.74 -7.99 3.12
CA GLY A 119 16.95 -7.96 4.37
C GLY A 119 15.95 -6.79 4.47
N PHE A 120 15.98 -5.85 3.53
CA PHE A 120 15.16 -4.64 3.60
C PHE A 120 13.82 -4.90 2.92
N TRP A 121 12.89 -5.56 3.62
CA TRP A 121 11.56 -5.88 3.10
C TRP A 121 10.82 -4.65 2.55
N GLY A 122 11.05 -3.47 3.12
CA GLY A 122 10.44 -2.22 2.65
C GLY A 122 10.91 -1.77 1.26
N TYR A 123 11.97 -2.37 0.72
CA TYR A 123 12.53 -2.06 -0.60
C TYR A 123 12.03 -2.99 -1.70
N VAL A 124 11.08 -3.88 -1.39
CA VAL A 124 10.33 -4.61 -2.40
C VAL A 124 9.76 -3.64 -3.43
N ALA A 125 10.04 -3.90 -4.70
CA ALA A 125 9.45 -3.15 -5.79
C ALA A 125 7.96 -3.51 -5.89
N ILE A 126 7.10 -2.51 -5.99
CA ILE A 126 5.65 -2.68 -6.15
C ILE A 126 5.08 -1.60 -7.06
N THR A 127 3.91 -1.84 -7.64
CA THR A 127 3.23 -0.89 -8.52
C THR A 127 1.78 -0.68 -8.10
N ALA A 128 1.14 0.40 -8.57
CA ALA A 128 -0.27 0.65 -8.29
C ALA A 128 -1.15 -0.45 -8.90
N ALA A 129 -0.84 -0.93 -10.11
CA ALA A 129 -1.58 -2.00 -10.77
C ALA A 129 -1.47 -3.35 -10.02
N ASP A 130 -0.27 -3.72 -9.57
CA ASP A 130 -0.08 -4.95 -8.77
C ASP A 130 -0.73 -4.82 -7.39
N THR A 131 -0.75 -3.63 -6.80
CA THR A 131 -1.49 -3.38 -5.55
C THR A 131 -2.99 -3.61 -5.72
N VAL A 132 -3.57 -3.17 -6.84
CA VAL A 132 -4.96 -3.48 -7.16
C VAL A 132 -5.18 -4.99 -7.31
N ARG A 133 -4.24 -5.74 -7.90
CA ARG A 133 -4.32 -7.21 -7.97
C ARG A 133 -4.32 -7.85 -6.58
N ILE A 134 -3.49 -7.37 -5.65
CA ILE A 134 -3.43 -7.83 -4.26
C ILE A 134 -4.80 -7.66 -3.57
N TYR A 135 -5.37 -6.45 -3.62
CA TYR A 135 -6.68 -6.17 -3.00
C TYR A 135 -7.82 -6.94 -3.67
N ARG A 136 -7.80 -7.09 -5.00
CA ARG A 136 -8.80 -7.92 -5.71
C ARG A 136 -8.75 -9.37 -5.27
N TYR A 137 -7.56 -9.94 -5.08
CA TYR A 137 -7.45 -11.27 -4.49
C TYR A 137 -8.02 -11.29 -3.07
N LEU A 138 -7.61 -10.38 -2.19
CA LEU A 138 -8.10 -10.32 -0.80
C LEU A 138 -9.63 -10.25 -0.73
N LEU A 139 -10.26 -9.44 -1.58
CA LEU A 139 -11.69 -9.19 -1.58
C LEU A 139 -12.49 -10.29 -2.27
N ASP A 140 -12.02 -10.76 -3.43
CA ASP A 140 -12.83 -11.58 -4.34
C ASP A 140 -12.34 -13.02 -4.45
N GLY A 141 -11.07 -13.30 -4.15
CA GLY A 141 -10.43 -14.61 -4.34
C GLY A 141 -10.01 -15.34 -3.07
N ALA A 142 -9.69 -14.62 -1.99
CA ALA A 142 -9.21 -15.21 -0.75
C ALA A 142 -10.31 -16.01 -0.04
N PRO A 143 -9.97 -17.10 0.68
CA PRO A 143 -10.89 -17.79 1.57
C PRO A 143 -11.54 -16.82 2.55
N ALA A 144 -12.83 -17.03 2.86
CA ALA A 144 -13.59 -16.10 3.71
C ALA A 144 -12.93 -15.80 5.08
N PRO A 145 -12.32 -16.78 5.80
CA PRO A 145 -11.61 -16.49 7.04
C PRO A 145 -10.40 -15.55 6.84
N VAL A 146 -9.63 -15.73 5.76
CA VAL A 146 -8.47 -14.89 5.41
C VAL A 146 -8.92 -13.47 5.08
N ARG A 147 -9.95 -13.33 4.22
CA ARG A 147 -10.53 -12.03 3.89
C ARG A 147 -11.02 -11.29 5.13
N THR A 148 -11.81 -11.96 5.97
CA THR A 148 -12.37 -11.38 7.20
C THR A 148 -11.27 -10.93 8.16
N LEU A 149 -10.22 -11.74 8.34
CA LEU A 149 -9.09 -11.37 9.20
C LEU A 149 -8.34 -10.16 8.64
N VAL A 150 -7.88 -10.21 7.39
CA VAL A 150 -7.00 -9.16 6.83
C VAL A 150 -7.77 -7.87 6.64
N MET A 151 -8.91 -7.89 5.92
CA MET A 151 -9.69 -6.67 5.70
C MET A 151 -10.24 -6.10 7.01
N GLY A 152 -10.66 -6.96 7.95
CA GLY A 152 -11.12 -6.52 9.26
C GLY A 152 -10.03 -5.81 10.10
N LEU A 153 -8.76 -6.07 9.84
CA LEU A 153 -7.64 -5.32 10.41
C LEU A 153 -7.41 -4.01 9.64
N LEU A 154 -7.41 -4.04 8.31
CA LEU A 154 -7.20 -2.85 7.46
C LEU A 154 -8.30 -1.80 7.60
N HIS A 155 -9.54 -2.19 7.96
CA HIS A 155 -10.64 -1.28 8.29
C HIS A 155 -10.53 -0.61 9.66
N ARG A 156 -9.58 -1.04 10.50
CA ARG A 156 -9.39 -0.49 11.85
C ARG A 156 -7.96 0.00 12.05
N PRO A 157 -7.40 0.79 11.12
CA PRO A 157 -6.05 1.31 11.27
C PRO A 157 -5.95 2.13 12.57
N THR A 158 -4.81 2.08 13.24
CA THR A 158 -4.54 3.03 14.31
C THR A 158 -4.16 4.38 13.69
N ARG A 159 -4.46 5.48 14.38
CA ARG A 159 -4.07 6.80 13.86
C ARG A 159 -2.57 6.92 13.70
N LEU A 160 -1.81 6.48 14.71
CA LEU A 160 -0.36 6.47 14.65
C LEU A 160 0.15 5.07 14.34
N GLY A 161 1.23 4.99 13.56
CA GLY A 161 2.07 3.81 13.49
C GLY A 161 2.76 3.55 14.84
N THR A 162 3.37 2.37 15.02
CA THR A 162 4.15 2.10 16.25
C THR A 162 5.38 3.00 16.39
N ASP A 163 5.84 3.59 15.29
CA ASP A 163 6.89 4.60 15.19
C ASP A 163 6.39 6.06 15.39
N GLY A 164 5.09 6.26 15.61
CA GLY A 164 4.49 7.56 15.90
C GLY A 164 4.05 8.39 14.70
N PHE A 165 4.25 7.92 13.46
CA PHE A 165 3.78 8.64 12.27
C PHE A 165 2.26 8.57 12.11
N ASP A 166 1.62 9.69 11.76
CA ASP A 166 0.17 9.74 11.51
C ASP A 166 -0.17 9.08 10.16
N GLN A 167 -0.95 8.01 10.20
CA GLN A 167 -1.36 7.20 9.06
C GLN A 167 -2.61 7.74 8.35
N PHE A 168 -3.28 8.78 8.88
CA PHE A 168 -4.60 9.18 8.39
C PHE A 168 -4.57 10.07 7.13
N PHE A 169 -3.44 10.18 6.44
CA PHE A 169 -3.37 10.85 5.13
C PHE A 169 -4.07 10.06 4.02
N GLY A 170 -4.23 10.69 2.86
CA GLY A 170 -4.68 9.98 1.66
C GLY A 170 -6.11 9.47 1.81
N ILE A 171 -6.33 8.16 1.60
CA ILE A 171 -7.66 7.54 1.61
C ILE A 171 -8.39 7.80 2.94
N ALA A 172 -7.72 7.65 4.08
CA ALA A 172 -8.33 7.85 5.39
C ALA A 172 -8.83 9.29 5.60
N SER A 173 -8.09 10.28 5.08
CA SER A 173 -8.51 11.69 5.12
C SER A 173 -9.52 12.04 4.04
N ALA A 174 -9.46 11.42 2.84
CA ALA A 174 -10.28 11.76 1.67
C ALA A 174 -11.63 11.02 1.64
N CYS A 175 -11.71 9.83 2.22
CA CYS A 175 -12.87 8.94 2.18
C CYS A 175 -13.30 8.46 3.60
N PRO A 176 -13.60 9.36 4.55
CA PRO A 176 -13.65 9.03 5.98
C PRO A 176 -14.84 8.18 6.42
N GLU A 177 -15.88 8.00 5.57
CA GLU A 177 -17.10 7.28 5.96
C GLU A 177 -16.90 5.76 5.97
N ASP A 178 -16.24 5.20 4.96
CA ASP A 178 -16.02 3.76 4.81
C ASP A 178 -14.72 3.55 4.02
N PHE A 179 -13.68 3.12 4.74
CA PHE A 179 -12.37 2.88 4.16
C PHE A 179 -11.64 1.75 4.87
N SER A 180 -10.67 1.18 4.16
CA SER A 180 -9.57 0.42 4.74
C SER A 180 -8.24 0.97 4.20
N ILE A 181 -7.16 0.86 4.95
CA ILE A 181 -5.83 1.30 4.48
C ILE A 181 -4.72 0.34 4.89
N LYS A 182 -3.73 0.22 4.01
CA LYS A 182 -2.34 -0.05 4.40
C LYS A 182 -1.46 1.06 3.82
N GLN A 183 -0.95 1.89 4.71
CA GLN A 183 -0.02 2.96 4.35
C GLN A 183 1.42 2.45 4.23
N GLY A 184 2.25 3.21 3.52
CA GLY A 184 3.70 3.02 3.46
C GLY A 184 4.45 4.35 3.54
N TRP A 185 5.51 4.41 4.32
CA TRP A 185 6.40 5.57 4.39
C TRP A 185 7.86 5.15 4.59
N SER A 186 8.80 5.95 4.08
CA SER A 186 10.24 5.73 4.23
C SER A 186 10.99 7.00 3.83
N GLY A 187 12.11 7.31 4.49
CA GLY A 187 12.97 8.46 4.16
C GLY A 187 12.74 9.69 5.03
N PHE A 188 11.72 9.67 5.91
CA PHE A 188 11.48 10.74 6.88
C PHE A 188 12.28 10.53 8.17
N LEU A 189 12.67 11.62 8.84
CA LEU A 189 13.37 11.55 10.12
C LEU A 189 12.54 10.76 11.14
N GLY A 190 13.13 9.70 11.70
CA GLY A 190 12.44 8.81 12.65
C GLY A 190 11.76 7.60 12.01
N SER A 191 11.65 7.54 10.68
CA SER A 191 11.21 6.33 9.99
C SER A 191 12.34 5.30 9.90
N SER A 192 11.97 4.02 9.84
CA SER A 192 12.92 2.93 9.66
C SER A 192 13.72 3.08 8.35
N GLY A 193 15.03 2.84 8.43
CA GLY A 193 15.94 3.03 7.30
C GLY A 193 16.25 4.51 7.00
N TYR A 194 15.90 5.46 7.89
CA TYR A 194 16.27 6.86 7.69
C TYR A 194 17.80 7.04 7.66
N GLY A 195 18.31 7.53 6.53
CA GLY A 195 19.72 7.85 6.35
C GLY A 195 20.64 6.66 6.03
N SER A 196 20.16 5.41 6.08
CA SER A 196 20.99 4.23 5.76
C SER A 196 21.40 4.17 4.30
N ASP A 197 20.59 4.72 3.38
CA ASP A 197 20.68 4.34 1.95
C ASP A 197 20.87 5.51 0.99
N ARG A 198 21.57 6.56 1.44
CA ARG A 198 21.93 7.71 0.56
C ARG A 198 22.95 7.38 -0.52
N VAL A 199 23.60 6.21 -0.46
CA VAL A 199 24.46 5.70 -1.53
C VAL A 199 23.64 4.70 -2.34
N GLU A 200 22.91 5.21 -3.34
CA GLU A 200 22.13 4.38 -4.26
C GLU A 200 23.07 3.41 -5.00
N PRO A 201 22.82 2.08 -4.94
CA PRO A 201 23.50 1.14 -5.83
C PRO A 201 23.16 1.53 -7.28
N ARG A 202 24.16 1.56 -8.17
CA ARG A 202 23.99 1.98 -9.58
C ARG A 202 22.88 1.23 -10.36
N ASP A 203 22.41 0.08 -9.85
CA ASP A 203 21.47 -0.83 -10.51
C ASP A 203 20.19 -1.11 -9.68
N SER A 204 19.77 -0.20 -8.78
CA SER A 204 18.52 -0.40 -8.03
C SER A 204 17.29 -0.33 -8.95
N ALA A 205 16.38 -1.30 -8.81
CA ALA A 205 15.12 -1.34 -9.57
C ALA A 205 14.06 -0.35 -9.05
N VAL A 206 14.34 0.33 -7.93
CA VAL A 206 13.48 1.32 -7.27
C VAL A 206 14.32 2.49 -6.75
N ASP A 207 13.70 3.66 -6.69
CA ASP A 207 14.29 4.85 -6.08
C ASP A 207 14.40 4.67 -4.55
N LEU A 208 15.63 4.71 -4.03
CA LEU A 208 15.94 4.61 -2.60
C LEU A 208 16.28 5.97 -1.96
N ARG A 209 16.31 7.05 -2.74
CA ARG A 209 16.78 8.38 -2.31
C ARG A 209 15.65 9.32 -1.94
N SER A 210 14.60 9.36 -2.75
CA SER A 210 13.42 10.20 -2.53
C SER A 210 12.68 9.78 -1.26
N ASP A 211 11.89 10.66 -0.65
CA ASP A 211 11.04 10.29 0.49
C ASP A 211 9.74 9.67 -0.01
N ALA A 212 9.40 8.47 0.44
CA ALA A 212 8.23 7.72 -0.02
C ALA A 212 7.06 7.92 0.95
N LEU A 213 5.88 8.26 0.45
CA LEU A 213 4.63 8.27 1.22
C LEU A 213 3.50 7.69 0.35
N HIS A 214 2.85 6.63 0.79
CA HIS A 214 1.97 5.82 -0.05
C HIS A 214 0.66 5.56 0.66
N THR A 215 -0.44 5.72 -0.08
CA THR A 215 -1.77 5.35 0.39
C THR A 215 -2.41 4.28 -0.48
N THR A 216 -2.79 3.18 0.15
CA THR A 216 -3.40 2.03 -0.53
C THR A 216 -4.51 1.46 0.33
N GLY A 217 -5.57 0.95 -0.29
CA GLY A 217 -6.74 0.55 0.46
C GLY A 217 -8.01 0.46 -0.36
N THR A 218 -9.12 0.46 0.35
CA THR A 218 -10.47 0.48 -0.21
C THR A 218 -11.24 1.69 0.28
N ALA A 219 -12.23 2.10 -0.50
CA ALA A 219 -13.12 3.20 -0.18
C ALA A 219 -14.54 2.93 -0.68
N GLY A 220 -15.51 3.45 0.07
CA GLY A 220 -16.93 3.32 -0.21
C GLY A 220 -17.53 1.99 0.25
N PRO A 221 -18.86 1.87 0.17
CA PRO A 221 -19.61 0.76 0.76
C PRO A 221 -19.13 -0.60 0.25
N ALA A 222 -18.92 -1.53 1.20
CA ALA A 222 -18.50 -2.91 0.91
C ALA A 222 -17.22 -3.01 0.08
N ASP A 223 -16.27 -2.11 0.35
CA ASP A 223 -14.97 -2.05 -0.34
C ASP A 223 -15.10 -1.84 -1.85
N ARG A 224 -16.10 -1.09 -2.31
CA ARG A 224 -16.42 -0.97 -3.74
C ARG A 224 -15.21 -0.56 -4.58
N THR A 225 -14.45 0.42 -4.12
CA THR A 225 -13.33 0.96 -4.90
C THR A 225 -12.01 0.62 -4.23
N VAL A 226 -11.08 0.06 -5.00
CA VAL A 226 -9.68 -0.11 -4.58
C VAL A 226 -8.90 1.11 -5.07
N VAL A 227 -8.14 1.73 -4.18
CA VAL A 227 -7.28 2.87 -4.47
C VAL A 227 -5.85 2.50 -4.11
N ALA A 228 -4.92 2.75 -5.02
CA ALA A 228 -3.49 2.68 -4.78
C ALA A 228 -2.84 3.95 -5.33
N LEU A 229 -2.21 4.75 -4.47
CA LEU A 229 -1.46 5.95 -4.81
C LEU A 229 -0.07 5.86 -4.15
N TYR A 230 0.95 5.85 -5.00
CA TYR A 230 2.35 5.83 -4.63
C TYR A 230 2.99 7.16 -5.01
N THR A 231 3.79 7.73 -4.11
CA THR A 231 4.51 8.98 -4.36
C THR A 231 5.94 8.93 -3.82
N LEU A 232 6.86 9.54 -4.58
CA LEU A 232 8.24 9.80 -4.19
C LEU A 232 8.45 11.30 -4.22
N HIS A 233 8.80 11.86 -3.08
CA HIS A 233 9.02 13.29 -2.87
C HIS A 233 10.52 13.60 -2.91
N PRO A 234 10.91 14.86 -3.19
CA PRO A 234 12.30 15.28 -3.10
C PRO A 234 12.89 14.95 -1.72
N PRO A 235 14.15 14.47 -1.63
CA PRO A 235 14.77 14.12 -0.36
C PRO A 235 14.78 15.29 0.64
N GLY A 236 14.42 15.01 1.89
CA GLY A 236 14.30 16.03 2.94
C GLY A 236 12.96 16.75 2.94
N THR A 237 11.95 16.21 2.27
CA THR A 237 10.58 16.73 2.33
C THR A 237 10.01 16.50 3.74
N PRO A 238 9.49 17.52 4.43
CA PRO A 238 8.82 17.33 5.72
C PRO A 238 7.62 16.38 5.59
N TYR A 239 7.42 15.50 6.57
CA TYR A 239 6.35 14.50 6.54
C TYR A 239 4.98 15.14 6.34
N GLU A 240 4.71 16.26 7.01
CA GLU A 240 3.46 17.01 6.98
C GLU A 240 3.19 17.60 5.58
N LYS A 241 4.25 17.97 4.86
CA LYS A 241 4.13 18.43 3.48
C LYS A 241 3.75 17.27 2.57
N ALA A 242 4.46 16.14 2.66
CA ALA A 242 4.12 14.94 1.89
C ALA A 242 2.70 14.44 2.21
N TYR A 243 2.33 14.43 3.50
CA TYR A 243 0.99 14.12 3.98
C TYR A 243 -0.08 14.95 3.26
N ALA A 244 0.09 16.28 3.25
CA ALA A 244 -0.86 17.19 2.62
C ALA A 244 -0.92 16.99 1.10
N GLU A 245 0.21 16.73 0.45
CA GLU A 245 0.30 16.48 -0.98
C GLU A 245 -0.40 15.16 -1.38
N VAL A 246 -0.12 14.06 -0.67
CA VAL A 246 -0.77 12.75 -0.89
C VAL A 246 -2.28 12.85 -0.65
N THR A 247 -2.70 13.58 0.39
CA THR A 247 -4.12 13.78 0.69
C THR A 247 -4.81 14.55 -0.44
N ARG A 248 -4.27 15.68 -0.89
CA ARG A 248 -4.86 16.45 -2.00
C ARG A 248 -4.92 15.67 -3.30
N MET A 249 -3.87 14.89 -3.62
CA MET A 249 -3.89 14.02 -4.80
C MET A 249 -5.00 12.97 -4.68
N THR A 250 -5.20 12.39 -3.50
CA THR A 250 -6.27 11.41 -3.25
C THR A 250 -7.66 12.04 -3.36
N GLU A 251 -7.84 13.26 -2.83
CA GLU A 251 -9.10 14.01 -2.95
C GLU A 251 -9.45 14.35 -4.40
N SER A 252 -8.45 14.42 -5.29
CA SER A 252 -8.63 14.68 -6.73
C SER A 252 -8.88 13.40 -7.55
N LEU A 253 -8.86 12.22 -6.93
CA LEU A 253 -9.15 10.96 -7.62
C LEU A 253 -10.65 10.77 -7.78
N THR A 254 -11.06 10.23 -8.93
CA THR A 254 -12.44 9.75 -9.10
C THR A 254 -12.61 8.42 -8.36
N VAL A 255 -13.29 8.42 -7.21
CA VAL A 255 -13.47 7.24 -6.35
C VAL A 255 -14.96 6.82 -6.28
N PRO A 256 -15.42 5.88 -7.12
CA PRO A 256 -16.83 5.47 -7.14
C PRO A 256 -17.33 4.95 -5.78
N GLY A 257 -18.56 5.31 -5.43
CA GLY A 257 -19.17 4.90 -4.16
C GLY A 257 -18.81 5.77 -2.95
N VAL A 258 -17.88 6.72 -3.11
CA VAL A 258 -17.65 7.80 -2.14
C VAL A 258 -18.48 9.01 -2.56
N ARG A 259 -19.10 9.69 -1.59
CA ARG A 259 -19.88 10.91 -1.88
C ARG A 259 -18.92 12.07 -2.14
N ASP A 260 -19.24 12.88 -3.15
CA ASP A 260 -18.53 14.14 -3.38
C ASP A 260 -18.59 15.03 -2.13
N ARG A 261 -17.42 15.54 -1.71
CA ARG A 261 -17.34 16.56 -0.66
C ARG A 261 -17.93 17.85 -1.23
N ARG A 262 -19.12 18.23 -0.75
CA ARG A 262 -19.68 19.57 -1.00
C ARG A 262 -19.03 20.61 -0.10
#